data_AF-A0A920S8V0-F1
#
_entry.id   AF-A0A920S8V0-F1
#
_cell.length_a   1.000
_cell.length_b   1.000
_cell.length_c   1.000
_cell.angle_alpha   90.00
_cell.angle_beta   90.00
_cell.angle_gamma   90.00
#
_symmetry.space_group_name_H-M   'P 1'
#
loop_
_entity.id
_entity.type
_entity.pdbx_description
1 polymer ?
#
loop_
_entity_poly.entity_id
_entity_poly.type
_entity_poly.pdbx_seq_one_letter_code
_entity_poly.pdbx_strand_id
1 'polypeptide(L)'
;MSTVGIDHLAMPTANADRLIEFYKRLGFDINDEEEWRSGKANIFSIQVGESKINVHPEGYTASLRGDTALPGSADICFVWDGTAEACKKCCPTLASKLLEALDLERVHGREDPCPQSACMPEIQIIIY
;
A
#
# COMPACT_ATOMS: atom_id res chain seq x y z
N MET A 1 7.27 4.86 -27.62
CA MET A 1 7.91 5.11 -26.31
C MET A 1 7.23 4.23 -25.28
N SER A 2 7.98 3.67 -24.34
CA SER A 2 7.46 2.84 -23.23
C SER A 2 7.58 3.57 -21.90
N THR A 3 6.80 3.17 -20.91
CA THR A 3 6.93 3.63 -19.52
C THR A 3 8.21 3.06 -18.89
N VAL A 4 8.75 3.73 -17.87
CA VAL A 4 9.97 3.32 -17.15
C VAL A 4 9.72 2.83 -15.72
N GLY A 5 8.49 3.03 -15.21
CA GLY A 5 8.10 2.67 -13.85
C GLY A 5 6.75 3.28 -13.46
N ILE A 6 6.36 3.05 -12.21
CA ILE A 6 5.20 3.69 -11.58
C ILE A 6 5.71 4.81 -10.69
N ASP A 7 5.35 6.06 -11.00
CA ASP A 7 5.69 7.20 -10.15
C ASP A 7 4.79 7.21 -8.90
N HIS A 8 3.48 7.18 -9.10
CA HIS A 8 2.51 7.08 -8.03
C HIS A 8 1.17 6.51 -8.50
N LEU A 9 0.33 6.17 -7.53
CA LEU A 9 -1.09 5.91 -7.71
C LEU A 9 -1.91 6.76 -6.73
N ALA A 10 -3.20 6.93 -7.02
CA ALA A 10 -4.12 7.65 -6.14
C ALA A 10 -5.14 6.69 -5.52
N MET A 11 -5.38 6.83 -4.22
CA MET A 11 -6.26 5.95 -3.45
C MET A 11 -7.21 6.76 -2.56
N PRO A 12 -8.54 6.66 -2.72
CA PRO A 12 -9.48 7.23 -1.77
C PRO A 12 -9.55 6.42 -0.48
N THR A 13 -9.83 7.09 0.64
CA THR A 13 -10.10 6.46 1.94
C THR A 13 -11.36 7.04 2.59
N ALA A 14 -12.03 6.22 3.41
CA ALA A 14 -13.17 6.65 4.21
C ALA A 14 -12.75 7.18 5.59
N ASN A 15 -11.48 6.96 5.97
CA ASN A 15 -10.93 7.43 7.23
C ASN A 15 -9.40 7.58 7.12
N ALA A 16 -8.95 8.80 6.90
CA ALA A 16 -7.54 9.14 6.73
C ALA A 16 -6.70 8.86 7.98
N ASP A 17 -7.22 9.16 9.18
CA ASP A 17 -6.49 8.95 10.43
C ASP A 17 -6.20 7.48 10.70
N ARG A 18 -7.19 6.61 10.52
CA ARG A 18 -7.00 5.16 10.65
C ARG A 18 -6.04 4.60 9.61
N LEU A 19 -6.08 5.13 8.39
CA LEU A 19 -5.17 4.74 7.31
C LEU A 19 -3.72 5.12 7.64
N ILE A 20 -3.49 6.35 8.11
CA ILE A 20 -2.19 6.84 8.55
C ILE A 20 -1.65 5.98 9.69
N GLU A 21 -2.46 5.73 10.71
CA GLU A 21 -2.06 4.89 11.85
C GLU A 21 -1.69 3.48 11.38
N PHE A 22 -2.48 2.90 10.48
CA PHE A 22 -2.22 1.58 9.91
C PHE A 22 -0.88 1.53 9.17
N TYR A 23 -0.64 2.42 8.20
CA TYR A 23 0.60 2.40 7.43
C TYR A 23 1.84 2.77 8.26
N LYS A 24 1.72 3.67 9.23
CA LYS A 24 2.81 3.93 10.19
C LYS A 24 3.15 2.71 11.04
N ARG A 25 2.15 1.94 11.48
CA ARG A 25 2.38 0.67 12.20
C ARG A 25 3.10 -0.37 11.34
N LEU A 26 2.89 -0.34 10.02
CA LEU A 26 3.62 -1.15 9.05
C LEU A 26 5.03 -0.62 8.74
N GLY A 27 5.41 0.54 9.25
CA GLY A 27 6.73 1.15 9.06
C GLY A 27 6.84 2.05 7.82
N PHE A 28 5.72 2.43 7.19
CA PHE A 28 5.74 3.38 6.08
C PHE A 28 5.82 4.82 6.57
N ASP A 29 6.57 5.64 5.83
CA ASP A 29 6.57 7.09 6.02
C ASP A 29 5.34 7.73 5.37
N ILE A 30 4.83 8.77 6.04
CA ILE A 30 3.70 9.57 5.55
C ILE A 30 4.21 10.97 5.23
N ASN A 31 4.19 11.33 3.96
CA ASN A 31 4.56 12.65 3.47
C ASN A 31 3.38 13.61 3.60
N ASP A 32 3.67 14.88 3.90
CA ASP A 32 2.72 16.00 3.96
C ASP A 32 1.59 15.82 5.00
N GLU A 33 1.78 14.95 6.01
CA GLU A 33 0.76 14.72 7.04
C GLU A 33 0.45 15.97 7.86
N GLU A 34 1.47 16.74 8.24
CA GLU A 34 1.27 17.96 9.04
C GLU A 34 0.53 19.03 8.22
N GLU A 35 0.90 19.20 6.96
CA GLU A 35 0.25 20.09 6.01
C GLU A 35 -1.20 19.69 5.78
N TRP A 36 -1.48 18.40 5.63
CA TRP A 36 -2.85 17.89 5.52
C TRP A 36 -3.66 18.16 6.79
N ARG A 37 -3.12 17.82 7.97
CA ARG A 37 -3.79 18.05 9.27
C ARG A 37 -4.06 19.52 9.56
N SER A 38 -3.19 20.40 9.10
CA SER A 38 -3.35 21.86 9.24
C SER A 38 -4.22 22.49 8.16
N GLY A 39 -4.70 21.71 7.17
CA GLY A 39 -5.51 22.19 6.05
C GLY A 39 -4.73 22.97 4.98
N LYS A 40 -3.39 22.92 5.01
CA LYS A 40 -2.52 23.52 3.99
C LYS A 40 -2.39 22.63 2.75
N ALA A 41 -2.57 21.33 2.91
CA ALA A 41 -2.65 20.36 1.82
C ALA A 41 -4.01 19.65 1.83
N ASN A 42 -4.52 19.31 0.65
CA ASN A 42 -5.79 18.59 0.51
C ASN A 42 -5.62 17.06 0.58
N ILE A 43 -4.39 16.57 0.44
CA ILE A 43 -4.00 15.17 0.40
C ILE A 43 -2.69 14.98 1.16
N PHE A 44 -2.37 13.73 1.49
CA PHE A 44 -1.08 13.28 2.00
C PHE A 44 -0.64 12.05 1.20
N SER A 45 0.60 11.60 1.37
CA SER A 45 1.10 10.43 0.62
C SER A 45 1.75 9.38 1.51
N ILE A 46 1.56 8.11 1.17
CA ILE A 46 2.33 6.99 1.75
C ILE A 46 3.56 6.76 0.86
N GLN A 47 4.77 6.83 1.44
CA GLN A 47 6.02 6.66 0.70
C GLN A 47 6.35 5.18 0.48
N VAL A 48 6.75 4.79 -0.75
CA VAL A 48 7.03 3.39 -1.11
C VAL A 48 8.30 3.33 -1.97
N GLY A 49 9.47 3.18 -1.34
CA GLY A 49 10.74 3.26 -2.06
C GLY A 49 10.86 4.62 -2.76
N GLU A 50 11.00 4.63 -4.09
CA GLU A 50 11.03 5.86 -4.91
C GLU A 50 9.62 6.27 -5.43
N SER A 51 8.60 5.47 -5.19
CA SER A 51 7.21 5.72 -5.58
C SER A 51 6.37 6.20 -4.39
N LYS A 52 5.12 6.59 -4.63
CA LYS A 52 4.18 6.94 -3.56
C LYS A 52 2.73 6.61 -3.87
N ILE A 53 1.91 6.59 -2.82
CA ILE A 53 0.46 6.50 -2.93
C ILE A 53 -0.13 7.81 -2.43
N ASN A 54 -0.71 8.60 -3.32
CA ASN A 54 -1.43 9.81 -2.96
C ASN A 54 -2.80 9.41 -2.38
N VAL A 55 -3.08 9.82 -1.15
CA VAL A 55 -4.33 9.47 -0.47
C VAL A 55 -5.33 10.62 -0.61
N HIS A 56 -6.52 10.30 -1.11
CA HIS A 56 -7.65 11.23 -1.13
C HIS A 56 -8.48 10.99 0.15
N PRO A 57 -8.42 11.89 1.15
CA PRO A 57 -9.13 11.72 2.41
C PRO A 57 -10.64 11.84 2.23
N GLU A 58 -11.39 11.42 3.23
CA GLU A 58 -12.85 11.56 3.28
C GLU A 58 -13.28 13.02 3.03
N GLY A 59 -14.31 13.19 2.19
CA GLY A 59 -14.81 14.52 1.82
C GLY A 59 -13.99 15.26 0.76
N TYR A 60 -12.78 14.79 0.41
CA TYR A 60 -12.03 15.32 -0.72
C TYR A 60 -12.36 14.57 -2.01
N THR A 61 -12.52 15.30 -3.11
CA THR A 61 -12.75 14.73 -4.44
C THR A 61 -11.82 15.39 -5.45
N ALA A 62 -10.83 14.63 -5.92
CA ALA A 62 -9.93 15.11 -6.97
C ALA A 62 -10.68 15.31 -8.30
N SER A 63 -10.29 16.34 -9.06
CA SER A 63 -10.82 16.63 -10.38
C SER A 63 -10.47 15.54 -11.40
N LEU A 64 -9.29 14.93 -11.28
CA LEU A 64 -8.85 13.79 -12.07
C LEU A 64 -8.72 12.58 -11.15
N ARG A 65 -9.58 11.58 -11.36
CA ARG A 65 -9.62 10.32 -10.61
C ARG A 65 -10.28 9.23 -11.44
N GLY A 66 -10.12 7.97 -11.04
CA GLY A 66 -10.92 6.88 -11.61
C GLY A 66 -12.40 7.12 -11.35
N ASP A 67 -13.24 6.97 -12.38
CA ASP A 67 -14.68 7.29 -12.32
C ASP A 67 -15.43 6.52 -11.23
N THR A 68 -14.97 5.30 -10.92
CA THR A 68 -15.55 4.41 -9.91
C THR A 68 -14.61 4.17 -8.72
N ALA A 69 -13.62 5.02 -8.50
CA ALA A 69 -12.71 4.89 -7.37
C ALA A 69 -13.47 5.11 -6.06
N LEU A 70 -13.46 4.12 -5.18
CA LEU A 70 -14.13 4.13 -3.88
C LEU A 70 -13.15 3.74 -2.78
N PRO A 71 -13.31 4.25 -1.55
CA PRO A 71 -12.59 3.68 -0.41
C PRO A 71 -12.73 2.15 -0.40
N GLY A 72 -11.60 1.47 -0.27
CA GLY A 72 -11.55 0.01 -0.29
C GLY A 72 -11.35 -0.64 -1.67
N SER A 73 -11.23 0.16 -2.75
CA SER A 73 -11.04 -0.38 -4.10
C SER A 73 -9.58 -0.63 -4.49
N ALA A 74 -8.63 -0.33 -3.62
CA ALA A 74 -7.21 -0.49 -3.90
C ALA A 74 -6.74 -1.90 -3.49
N ASP A 75 -6.12 -2.59 -4.45
CA ASP A 75 -5.47 -3.88 -4.25
C ASP A 75 -4.01 -3.76 -4.69
N ILE A 76 -3.10 -3.74 -3.72
CA ILE A 76 -1.69 -3.39 -3.94
C ILE A 76 -0.80 -4.44 -3.27
N CYS A 77 0.16 -4.95 -4.04
CA CYS A 77 1.20 -5.84 -3.56
C CYS A 77 2.52 -5.08 -3.36
N PHE A 78 3.11 -5.20 -2.18
CA PHE A 78 4.41 -4.61 -1.84
C PHE A 78 5.46 -5.69 -1.75
N VAL A 79 6.63 -5.45 -2.34
CA VAL A 79 7.81 -6.30 -2.07
C VAL A 79 8.40 -5.87 -0.72
N TRP A 80 8.66 -6.83 0.16
CA TRP A 80 9.15 -6.62 1.52
C TRP A 80 10.59 -7.11 1.65
N ASP A 81 11.45 -6.31 2.29
CA ASP A 81 12.89 -6.58 2.43
C ASP A 81 13.23 -7.48 3.64
N GLY A 82 12.24 -7.87 4.44
CA GLY A 82 12.36 -8.81 5.56
C GLY A 82 11.97 -10.25 5.23
N THR A 83 11.76 -11.08 6.25
CA THR A 83 11.24 -12.46 6.08
C THR A 83 9.72 -12.51 6.29
N ALA A 84 9.06 -13.52 5.72
CA ALA A 84 7.63 -13.75 5.96
C ALA A 84 7.30 -13.91 7.46
N GLU A 85 8.20 -14.53 8.23
CA GLU A 85 8.05 -14.68 9.68
C GLU A 85 8.17 -13.35 10.44
N ALA A 86 9.04 -12.43 9.99
CA ALA A 86 9.12 -11.09 10.54
C ALA A 86 7.84 -10.28 10.27
N CYS A 87 7.28 -10.41 9.06
CA CYS A 87 6.00 -9.81 8.70
C CYS A 87 4.85 -10.30 9.61
N LYS A 88 4.71 -11.62 9.78
CA LYS A 88 3.68 -12.23 10.65
C LYS A 88 3.76 -11.73 12.10
N LYS A 89 4.97 -11.56 12.63
CA LYS A 89 5.20 -11.08 14.00
C LYS A 89 4.90 -9.61 14.18
N CYS A 90 5.29 -8.77 13.21
CA CYS A 90 5.04 -7.34 13.26
C CYS A 90 3.53 -7.03 13.24
N CYS A 91 2.75 -7.83 12.50
CA CYS A 91 1.33 -7.53 12.28
C CYS A 91 0.42 -8.77 12.36
N PRO A 92 0.09 -9.26 13.57
CA PRO A 92 -0.80 -10.40 13.77
C PRO A 92 -2.22 -10.20 13.20
N THR A 93 -2.70 -8.96 13.16
CA THR A 93 -3.98 -8.57 12.52
C THR A 93 -3.90 -8.45 11.00
N LEU A 94 -2.71 -8.20 10.44
CA LEU A 94 -2.47 -8.28 9.00
C LEU A 94 -2.49 -9.76 8.60
N ALA A 95 -1.84 -10.62 9.38
CA ALA A 95 -1.75 -12.06 9.18
C ALA A 95 -3.10 -12.79 9.10
N SER A 96 -4.14 -12.35 9.84
CA SER A 96 -5.43 -13.06 9.85
C SER A 96 -6.27 -12.90 8.58
N LYS A 97 -6.03 -11.84 7.77
CA LYS A 97 -6.57 -11.71 6.41
C LYS A 97 -5.51 -11.97 5.31
N LEU A 98 -4.22 -11.96 5.65
CA LEU A 98 -3.10 -12.39 4.78
C LEU A 98 -2.95 -13.92 4.66
N LEU A 99 -3.61 -14.71 5.51
CA LEU A 99 -3.39 -16.16 5.60
C LEU A 99 -3.70 -16.93 4.30
N GLU A 100 -4.45 -16.37 3.35
CA GLU A 100 -4.58 -16.97 2.01
C GLU A 100 -3.39 -16.64 1.07
N ALA A 101 -2.67 -15.53 1.30
CA ALA A 101 -1.55 -15.09 0.46
C ALA A 101 -0.18 -15.56 1.00
N LEU A 102 -0.02 -15.67 2.33
CA LEU A 102 1.25 -16.10 2.95
C LEU A 102 1.41 -17.62 3.03
N ASP A 103 0.32 -18.39 2.96
CA ASP A 103 0.35 -19.86 2.95
C ASP A 103 0.35 -20.43 1.52
N LEU A 104 0.31 -19.54 0.52
CA LEU A 104 0.60 -19.87 -0.85
C LEU A 104 1.96 -19.26 -1.19
N GLU A 105 2.89 -20.10 -1.59
CA GLU A 105 3.90 -19.75 -2.59
C GLU A 105 3.22 -19.36 -3.93
N ARG A 106 2.22 -18.45 -3.91
CA ARG A 106 1.55 -17.98 -5.11
C ARG A 106 2.36 -16.84 -5.68
N VAL A 107 3.30 -17.25 -6.51
CA VAL A 107 3.78 -16.50 -7.66
C VAL A 107 2.56 -16.17 -8.54
N HIS A 108 1.90 -15.04 -8.32
CA HIS A 108 1.04 -14.45 -9.34
C HIS A 108 1.81 -13.32 -10.00
N GLY A 109 2.31 -13.58 -11.21
CA GLY A 109 2.82 -12.54 -12.11
C GLY A 109 4.28 -12.66 -12.56
N ARG A 110 5.10 -13.56 -12.01
CA ARG A 110 6.32 -13.99 -12.70
C ARG A 110 6.00 -15.21 -13.54
N GLU A 111 6.21 -15.12 -14.85
CA GLU A 111 6.19 -16.29 -15.74
C GLU A 111 7.32 -17.29 -15.39
N ASP A 112 8.29 -16.87 -14.58
CA ASP A 112 9.40 -17.70 -14.12
C ASP A 112 9.37 -17.96 -12.60
N PRO A 113 9.52 -19.21 -12.15
CA PRO A 113 9.64 -19.54 -10.73
C PRO A 113 10.89 -18.87 -10.15
N CYS A 114 10.68 -18.08 -9.10
CA CYS A 114 11.76 -17.41 -8.39
C CYS A 114 12.65 -18.47 -7.71
N PRO A 115 13.98 -18.46 -7.93
CA PRO A 115 14.89 -19.35 -7.22
C PRO A 115 14.84 -19.01 -5.73
N GLN A 116 14.53 -20.01 -4.91
CA GLN A 116 14.18 -19.92 -3.48
C GLN A 116 15.16 -19.12 -2.60
N SER A 117 16.37 -18.84 -3.08
CA SER A 117 17.40 -18.03 -2.40
C SER A 117 17.31 -16.52 -2.67
N ALA A 118 16.45 -16.06 -3.57
CA ALA A 118 16.34 -14.66 -3.98
C ALA A 118 14.90 -14.09 -3.91
N CYS A 119 13.95 -14.85 -3.37
CA CYS A 119 12.56 -14.42 -3.27
C CYS A 119 12.39 -13.53 -2.06
N MET A 120 12.43 -12.21 -2.29
CA MET A 120 11.92 -11.26 -1.31
C MET A 120 10.42 -11.50 -1.15
N PRO A 121 9.91 -11.63 0.08
CA PRO A 121 8.49 -11.86 0.30
C PRO A 121 7.67 -10.68 -0.25
N GLU A 122 6.50 -11.00 -0.76
CA GLU A 122 5.52 -10.04 -1.22
C GLU A 122 4.38 -9.99 -0.21
N ILE A 123 3.93 -8.78 0.12
CA ILE A 123 2.81 -8.51 1.03
C ILE A 123 1.71 -7.82 0.23
N GLN A 124 0.61 -8.54 0.01
CA GLN A 124 -0.60 -7.96 -0.55
C GLN A 124 -1.40 -7.28 0.55
N ILE A 125 -1.65 -5.98 0.40
CA ILE A 125 -2.49 -5.20 1.30
C ILE A 125 -3.76 -4.85 0.54
N ILE A 126 -4.85 -5.54 0.89
CA ILE A 126 -6.19 -5.18 0.45
C ILE A 126 -6.82 -4.35 1.55
N ILE A 127 -7.04 -3.07 1.25
CA ILE A 127 -7.79 -2.18 2.14
C ILE A 127 -9.23 -2.28 1.70
N TYR A 128 -10.13 -2.59 2.64
CA TYR A 128 -11.59 -2.60 2.44
C TYR A 128 -12.22 -1.41 3.16
#